data_AF-A0A0Q5WLL6-F1
#
_entry.id   AF-A0A0Q5WLL6-F1
#
_cell.length_a   1.000
_cell.length_b   1.000
_cell.length_c   1.000
_cell.angle_alpha   90.00
_cell.angle_beta   90.00
_cell.angle_gamma   90.00
#
_symmetry.space_group_name_H-M   'P 1'
#
loop_
_entity.id
_entity.type
_entity.pdbx_description
1 polymer ?
#
loop_
_entity_poly.entity_id
_entity_poly.type
_entity_poly.pdbx_seq_one_letter_code
_entity_poly.pdbx_strand_id
1 'polypeptide(L)'
;MIKKKWYSDIQSSQVKAAALREGVLNLALARVADAIGDFSGDLEQLQTQTFLNSIDELRAEVEYLVQAIEPVSDLDAWFLAHDLLTLRMHLVMAYFCRQVIDAAMKREALEVLANPSRYTAFSTLEFSVLASWVADHGDLTLISLLPNIHKKLAAAVARETRPLIRGVALASGDRDGYRQKSAVTLADGDRSFEEFVSGKSIAIVGPVNTGVNNGEEIDSFDVVIRFNHHDKAQYQSNTFGKRSDISYYTDPAFRKVVIGTKSSLSGLAFAVPQKADVVSSQLGVLKLEAKIRSAYRQSNSVFFKSHGNALQRMLFDLLRFDVGAVKAFNMDMWLSSHDRNYRARRSKLDPHMFIHHDLISNFRFTKRLVANGVITVDRTLAQILLVKEFDYIVRLELLHGETFRDSQTSSGL
;
A
#
# COMPACT_ATOMS: atom_id res chain seq x y z
N MET A 1 11.98 13.79 -0.87
CA MET A 1 12.07 15.04 -0.10
C MET A 1 10.75 15.41 0.58
N ILE A 2 9.62 14.79 0.19
CA ILE A 2 8.52 14.44 1.11
C ILE A 2 8.98 13.22 1.94
N LYS A 3 10.00 13.37 2.79
CA LYS A 3 10.50 12.29 3.66
C LYS A 3 10.41 12.73 5.11
N LYS A 4 9.63 11.99 5.90
CA LYS A 4 9.72 11.80 7.38
C LYS A 4 9.62 13.01 8.31
N LYS A 5 9.99 14.21 7.86
CA LYS A 5 10.12 15.40 8.71
C LYS A 5 8.78 16.02 9.11
N TRP A 6 7.72 15.80 8.34
CA TRP A 6 6.42 16.41 8.61
C TRP A 6 5.75 15.94 9.90
N TYR A 7 5.98 14.70 10.34
CA TYR A 7 5.36 14.19 11.58
C TYR A 7 6.30 14.18 12.79
N SER A 8 7.63 14.14 12.62
CA SER A 8 8.57 14.12 13.75
C SER A 8 8.91 15.51 14.31
N ASP A 9 8.63 16.58 13.56
CA ASP A 9 9.11 17.93 13.87
C ASP A 9 7.98 18.91 14.22
N ILE A 10 6.73 18.44 14.42
CA ILE A 10 5.61 19.31 14.79
C ILE A 10 5.82 19.82 16.22
N GLN A 11 6.43 20.99 16.35
CA GLN A 11 6.48 21.73 17.61
C GLN A 11 5.08 22.22 17.99
N SER A 12 4.82 22.45 19.27
CA SER A 12 3.54 22.98 19.79
C SER A 12 3.08 24.29 19.12
N SER A 13 4.01 25.07 18.58
CA SER A 13 3.74 26.25 17.73
C SER A 13 3.20 25.90 16.34
N GLN A 14 3.59 24.77 15.76
CA GLN A 14 3.05 24.23 14.52
C GLN A 14 1.70 23.52 14.72
N VAL A 15 1.41 23.02 15.92
CA VAL A 15 0.05 22.60 16.33
C VAL A 15 -0.90 23.80 16.35
N LYS A 16 -0.47 24.98 16.82
CA LYS A 16 -1.24 26.22 16.72
C LYS A 16 -1.40 26.72 15.28
N ALA A 17 -0.39 26.55 14.42
CA ALA A 17 -0.52 26.85 12.99
C ALA A 17 -1.41 25.82 12.26
N ALA A 18 -1.43 24.57 12.71
CA ALA A 18 -2.36 23.53 12.27
C ALA A 18 -3.79 23.81 12.79
N ALA A 19 -3.96 24.40 13.97
CA ALA A 19 -5.23 24.91 14.51
C ALA A 19 -5.71 26.20 13.79
N LEU A 20 -4.81 27.03 13.28
CA LEU A 20 -5.18 28.14 12.39
C LEU A 20 -5.56 27.62 10.99
N ARG A 21 -4.89 26.56 10.51
CA ARG A 21 -5.31 25.78 9.34
C ARG A 21 -6.55 24.94 9.61
N GLU A 22 -6.89 24.66 10.85
CA GLU A 22 -8.18 24.12 11.27
C GLU A 22 -9.26 25.15 10.99
N GLY A 23 -8.97 26.46 10.97
CA GLY A 23 -9.91 27.48 10.45
C GLY A 23 -10.11 27.42 8.94
N VAL A 24 -9.05 27.18 8.16
CA VAL A 24 -9.13 27.01 6.68
C VAL A 24 -9.74 25.67 6.31
N LEU A 25 -9.41 24.63 7.07
CA LEU A 25 -10.01 23.31 7.01
C LEU A 25 -11.45 23.35 7.50
N ASN A 26 -11.79 24.08 8.56
CA ASN A 26 -13.17 24.27 9.00
C ASN A 26 -13.93 25.13 8.00
N LEU A 27 -13.28 26.01 7.24
CA LEU A 27 -13.89 26.71 6.12
C LEU A 27 -14.04 25.80 4.89
N ALA A 28 -13.09 24.91 4.62
CA ALA A 28 -13.18 23.92 3.54
C ALA A 28 -14.19 22.82 3.88
N LEU A 29 -14.18 22.34 5.12
CA LEU A 29 -15.14 21.43 5.72
C LEU A 29 -16.48 22.11 5.93
N ALA A 30 -16.56 23.41 6.24
CA ALA A 30 -17.81 24.18 6.24
C ALA A 30 -18.29 24.41 4.82
N ARG A 31 -17.44 24.63 3.82
CA ARG A 31 -17.87 24.66 2.41
C ARG A 31 -18.34 23.30 1.92
N VAL A 32 -17.69 22.23 2.37
CA VAL A 32 -18.14 20.86 2.14
C VAL A 32 -19.42 20.60 2.93
N ALA A 33 -19.55 21.08 4.18
CA ALA A 33 -20.72 20.93 5.04
C ALA A 33 -21.90 21.85 4.65
N ASP A 34 -21.64 23.00 4.02
CA ASP A 34 -22.60 23.95 3.45
C ASP A 34 -23.05 23.41 2.09
N ALA A 35 -22.15 22.85 1.29
CA ALA A 35 -22.54 22.07 0.11
C ALA A 35 -23.33 20.79 0.48
N ILE A 36 -23.09 20.24 1.67
CA ILE A 36 -23.88 19.17 2.33
C ILE A 36 -25.05 19.75 3.16
N GLY A 37 -25.16 21.07 3.32
CA GLY A 37 -26.14 21.76 4.17
C GLY A 37 -27.26 22.40 3.36
N ASP A 38 -26.94 22.83 2.14
CA ASP A 38 -27.87 23.11 1.05
C ASP A 38 -28.48 21.80 0.47
N PHE A 39 -28.00 20.66 0.94
CA PHE A 39 -28.60 19.35 0.74
C PHE A 39 -29.84 19.23 1.65
N SER A 40 -31.04 19.27 1.06
CA SER A 40 -32.31 19.15 1.79
C SER A 40 -32.63 17.71 2.25
N GLY A 41 -31.67 16.78 2.17
CA GLY A 41 -31.82 15.40 2.58
C GLY A 41 -31.36 15.19 4.01
N ASP A 42 -32.18 14.49 4.79
CA ASP A 42 -31.93 14.20 6.19
C ASP A 42 -30.70 13.28 6.35
N LEU A 43 -29.58 13.83 6.83
CA LEU A 43 -28.32 13.12 7.10
C LEU A 43 -28.49 11.98 8.12
N GLU A 44 -29.52 12.05 8.98
CA GLU A 44 -29.86 11.00 9.95
C GLU A 44 -30.59 9.83 9.26
N GLN A 45 -31.36 10.10 8.19
CA GLN A 45 -31.94 9.06 7.31
C GLN A 45 -30.89 8.31 6.48
N LEU A 46 -29.75 8.92 6.17
CA LEU A 46 -28.65 8.25 5.45
C LEU A 46 -27.99 7.14 6.30
N GLN A 47 -28.14 7.21 7.63
CA GLN A 47 -27.60 6.23 8.58
C GLN A 47 -28.58 5.10 8.93
N THR A 48 -29.88 5.25 8.66
CA THR A 48 -30.88 4.22 8.99
C THR A 48 -31.93 4.01 7.89
N GLN A 49 -31.91 2.79 7.32
CA GLN A 49 -32.86 2.22 6.35
C GLN A 49 -32.91 2.83 4.94
N THR A 50 -31.88 2.57 4.11
CA THR A 50 -31.97 2.08 2.69
C THR A 50 -30.61 2.11 1.97
N PHE A 51 -29.54 1.61 2.61
CA PHE A 51 -28.18 1.66 2.05
C PHE A 51 -27.98 0.92 0.70
N LEU A 52 -28.94 0.08 0.28
CA LEU A 52 -28.89 -0.60 -1.03
C LEU A 52 -29.60 0.16 -2.16
N ASN A 53 -30.47 1.14 -1.84
CA ASN A 53 -31.07 2.02 -2.86
C ASN A 53 -30.32 3.36 -2.99
N SER A 54 -29.46 3.71 -2.02
CA SER A 54 -28.80 5.03 -1.91
C SER A 54 -27.31 5.07 -2.30
N ILE A 55 -26.68 3.96 -2.69
CA ILE A 55 -25.28 3.99 -3.18
C ILE A 55 -25.14 4.82 -4.46
N ASP A 56 -26.14 4.73 -5.35
CA ASP A 56 -26.13 5.50 -6.59
C ASP A 56 -26.50 6.98 -6.36
N GLU A 57 -27.34 7.28 -5.35
CA GLU A 57 -27.64 8.65 -4.91
C GLU A 57 -26.43 9.31 -4.24
N LEU A 58 -25.80 8.62 -3.28
CA LEU A 58 -24.53 9.05 -2.68
C LEU A 58 -23.44 9.22 -3.74
N ARG A 59 -23.39 8.34 -4.76
CA ARG A 59 -22.48 8.50 -5.89
C ARG A 59 -22.79 9.78 -6.68
N ALA A 60 -24.07 10.03 -7.01
CA ALA A 60 -24.48 11.20 -7.77
C ALA A 60 -24.23 12.52 -7.01
N GLU A 61 -24.54 12.55 -5.72
CA GLU A 61 -24.25 13.69 -4.83
C GLU A 61 -22.77 13.99 -4.75
N VAL A 62 -21.94 12.95 -4.73
CA VAL A 62 -20.51 13.15 -4.68
C VAL A 62 -19.94 13.53 -6.05
N GLU A 63 -20.46 12.98 -7.14
CA GLU A 63 -20.12 13.46 -8.48
C GLU A 63 -20.43 14.96 -8.61
N TYR A 64 -21.55 15.42 -8.02
CA TYR A 64 -21.89 16.84 -7.91
C TYR A 64 -20.88 17.63 -7.04
N LEU A 65 -20.53 17.14 -5.85
CA LEU A 65 -19.51 17.78 -4.99
C LEU A 65 -18.15 17.90 -5.70
N VAL A 66 -17.70 16.84 -6.38
CA VAL A 66 -16.45 16.82 -7.18
C VAL A 66 -16.49 17.88 -8.29
N GLN A 67 -17.62 18.04 -8.97
CA GLN A 67 -17.80 19.10 -9.98
C GLN A 67 -17.80 20.50 -9.34
N ALA A 68 -18.44 20.66 -8.19
CA ALA A 68 -18.54 21.94 -7.48
C ALA A 68 -17.19 22.40 -6.90
N ILE A 69 -16.34 21.45 -6.48
CA ILE A 69 -15.03 21.72 -5.87
C ILE A 69 -13.86 21.66 -6.87
N GLU A 70 -14.10 21.25 -8.12
CA GLU A 70 -13.12 21.29 -9.22
C GLU A 70 -12.37 22.64 -9.37
N PRO A 71 -12.99 23.82 -9.09
CA PRO A 71 -12.30 25.11 -9.14
C PRO A 71 -11.28 25.34 -8.02
N VAL A 72 -11.27 24.51 -6.96
CA VAL A 72 -10.31 24.63 -5.86
C VAL A 72 -8.96 24.08 -6.31
N SER A 73 -8.10 24.96 -6.83
CA SER A 73 -6.75 24.64 -7.32
C SER A 73 -5.73 24.32 -6.22
N ASP A 74 -6.13 24.38 -4.95
CA ASP A 74 -5.23 24.13 -3.81
C ASP A 74 -5.11 22.63 -3.55
N LEU A 75 -4.15 21.99 -4.23
CA LEU A 75 -3.81 20.59 -4.03
C LEU A 75 -3.43 20.28 -2.58
N ASP A 76 -2.72 21.19 -1.89
CA ASP A 76 -2.27 20.97 -0.52
C ASP A 76 -3.47 20.85 0.44
N ALA A 77 -4.52 21.65 0.22
CA ALA A 77 -5.76 21.57 0.97
C ALA A 77 -6.44 20.19 0.78
N TRP A 78 -6.51 19.67 -0.44
CA TRP A 78 -7.08 18.35 -0.72
C TRP A 78 -6.25 17.21 -0.11
N PHE A 79 -4.93 17.33 -0.17
CA PHE A 79 -4.02 16.38 0.45
C PHE A 79 -4.22 16.30 1.96
N LEU A 80 -4.39 17.45 2.62
CA LEU A 80 -4.67 17.56 4.04
C LEU A 80 -6.06 17.02 4.39
N ALA A 81 -7.08 17.40 3.63
CA ALA A 81 -8.45 16.92 3.81
C ALA A 81 -8.52 15.39 3.72
N HIS A 82 -7.88 14.79 2.70
CA HIS A 82 -7.75 13.34 2.57
C HIS A 82 -7.20 12.67 3.84
N ASP A 83 -6.09 13.20 4.38
CA ASP A 83 -5.46 12.58 5.56
C ASP A 83 -6.31 12.72 6.81
N LEU A 84 -6.89 13.90 7.03
CA LEU A 84 -7.74 14.12 8.19
C LEU A 84 -9.00 13.25 8.15
N LEU A 85 -9.64 13.13 6.99
CA LEU A 85 -10.79 12.24 6.79
C LEU A 85 -10.38 10.78 6.99
N THR A 86 -9.20 10.37 6.51
CA THR A 86 -8.68 9.01 6.73
C THR A 86 -8.41 8.73 8.22
N LEU A 87 -7.81 9.68 8.96
CA LEU A 87 -7.58 9.56 10.41
C LEU A 87 -8.88 9.43 11.21
N ARG A 88 -9.93 10.10 10.74
CA ARG A 88 -11.28 10.04 11.31
C ARG A 88 -12.10 8.86 10.78
N MET A 89 -11.50 8.01 9.94
CA MET A 89 -12.15 6.84 9.36
C MET A 89 -13.37 7.14 8.46
N HIS A 90 -13.41 8.34 7.87
CA HIS A 90 -14.33 8.70 6.79
C HIS A 90 -13.67 8.37 5.44
N LEU A 91 -13.44 7.08 5.19
CA LEU A 91 -12.66 6.59 4.05
C LEU A 91 -13.34 6.89 2.71
N VAL A 92 -14.66 6.88 2.65
CA VAL A 92 -15.45 7.25 1.47
C VAL A 92 -15.19 8.72 1.11
N MET A 93 -15.32 9.64 2.06
CA MET A 93 -15.00 11.06 1.83
C MET A 93 -13.52 11.27 1.47
N ALA A 94 -12.60 10.56 2.14
CA ALA A 94 -11.19 10.59 1.80
C ALA A 94 -10.92 10.09 0.36
N TYR A 95 -11.62 9.06 -0.10
CA TYR A 95 -11.55 8.56 -1.48
C TYR A 95 -11.94 9.62 -2.50
N PHE A 96 -12.92 10.46 -2.17
CA PHE A 96 -13.32 11.56 -3.07
C PHE A 96 -12.33 12.70 -3.09
N CYS A 97 -11.76 13.09 -1.94
CA CYS A 97 -10.60 13.98 -1.94
C CYS A 97 -9.48 13.40 -2.82
N ARG A 98 -9.27 12.08 -2.76
CA ARG A 98 -8.30 11.41 -3.64
C ARG A 98 -8.66 11.53 -5.12
N GLN A 99 -9.92 11.38 -5.52
CA GLN A 99 -10.34 11.54 -6.91
C GLN A 99 -10.08 12.96 -7.44
N VAL A 100 -10.33 13.99 -6.63
CA VAL A 100 -10.02 15.39 -6.99
C VAL A 100 -8.51 15.56 -7.21
N ILE A 101 -7.69 15.00 -6.33
CA ILE A 101 -6.23 15.03 -6.47
C ILE A 101 -5.79 14.27 -7.72
N ASP A 102 -6.32 13.07 -7.97
CA ASP A 102 -6.00 12.27 -9.17
C ASP A 102 -6.36 13.03 -10.47
N ALA A 103 -7.49 13.75 -10.50
CA ALA A 103 -7.90 14.57 -11.63
C ALA A 103 -6.95 15.76 -11.87
N ALA A 104 -6.58 16.46 -10.80
CA ALA A 104 -5.60 17.55 -10.89
C ALA A 104 -4.22 17.05 -11.33
N MET A 105 -3.74 15.93 -10.77
CA MET A 105 -2.50 15.28 -11.18
C MET A 105 -2.53 14.84 -12.64
N LYS A 106 -3.67 14.33 -13.13
CA LYS A 106 -3.84 13.99 -14.55
C LYS A 106 -3.70 15.23 -15.43
N ARG A 107 -4.35 16.34 -15.08
CA ARG A 107 -4.24 17.59 -15.86
C ARG A 107 -2.80 18.07 -15.92
N GLU A 108 -2.11 18.10 -14.78
CA GLU A 108 -0.70 18.49 -14.70
C GLU A 108 0.20 17.55 -15.53
N ALA A 109 -0.04 16.23 -15.44
CA ALA A 109 0.66 15.25 -16.26
C ALA A 109 0.46 15.50 -17.76
N LEU A 110 -0.77 15.75 -18.21
CA LEU A 110 -1.07 16.05 -19.62
C LEU A 110 -0.43 17.36 -20.09
N GLU A 111 -0.47 18.41 -19.26
CA GLU A 111 0.17 19.70 -19.58
C GLU A 111 1.68 19.57 -19.74
N VAL A 112 2.31 18.84 -18.82
CA VAL A 112 3.74 18.48 -18.88
C VAL A 112 4.06 17.81 -20.22
N LEU A 113 3.25 16.83 -20.60
CA LEU A 113 3.49 16.03 -21.80
C LEU A 113 3.34 16.85 -23.08
N ALA A 114 2.43 17.82 -23.07
CA ALA A 114 2.25 18.78 -24.15
C ALA A 114 3.45 19.75 -24.29
N ASN A 115 4.35 19.81 -23.30
CA ASN A 115 5.45 20.77 -23.28
C ASN A 115 6.82 20.11 -23.02
N PRO A 116 7.41 19.37 -23.99
CA PRO A 116 8.65 18.60 -23.80
C PRO A 116 9.88 19.40 -23.38
N SER A 117 9.86 20.72 -23.59
CA SER A 117 10.91 21.64 -23.14
C SER A 117 11.00 21.71 -21.61
N ARG A 118 9.91 21.43 -20.88
CA ARG A 118 9.86 21.41 -19.42
C ARG A 118 10.56 20.20 -18.80
N TYR A 119 10.81 19.12 -19.55
CA TYR A 119 11.34 17.88 -18.98
C TYR A 119 12.71 18.06 -18.29
N THR A 120 13.54 18.99 -18.74
CA THR A 120 14.85 19.27 -18.11
C THR A 120 14.71 20.04 -16.79
N ALA A 121 13.62 20.77 -16.62
CA ALA A 121 13.30 21.57 -15.43
C ALA A 121 12.53 20.79 -14.36
N PHE A 122 12.21 19.53 -14.63
CA PHE A 122 11.48 18.67 -13.70
C PHE A 122 12.22 18.52 -12.37
N SER A 123 11.52 18.87 -11.31
CA SER A 123 11.90 18.52 -9.95
C SER A 123 11.69 17.02 -9.69
N THR A 124 12.35 16.49 -8.66
CA THR A 124 12.07 15.13 -8.16
C THR A 124 10.59 14.95 -7.79
N LEU A 125 9.93 16.01 -7.31
CA LEU A 125 8.53 15.96 -6.88
C LEU A 125 7.57 15.80 -8.06
N GLU A 126 7.67 16.66 -9.07
CA GLU A 126 6.83 16.60 -10.27
C GLU A 126 6.94 15.23 -10.96
N PHE A 127 8.16 14.72 -11.08
CA PHE A 127 8.37 13.38 -11.64
C PHE A 127 7.77 12.27 -10.75
N SER A 128 7.83 12.42 -9.42
CA SER A 128 7.25 11.44 -8.49
C SER A 128 5.73 11.40 -8.58
N VAL A 129 5.09 12.56 -8.71
CA VAL A 129 3.64 12.70 -8.94
C VAL A 129 3.26 12.01 -10.24
N LEU A 130 3.94 12.35 -11.34
CA LEU A 130 3.70 11.74 -12.64
C LEU A 130 3.87 10.21 -12.59
N ALA A 131 4.98 9.72 -12.05
CA ALA A 131 5.24 8.28 -11.99
C ALA A 131 4.24 7.52 -11.11
N SER A 132 3.81 8.12 -9.99
CA SER A 132 2.82 7.49 -9.10
C SER A 132 1.45 7.44 -9.75
N TRP A 133 1.02 8.54 -10.39
CA TRP A 133 -0.22 8.60 -11.17
C TRP A 133 -0.21 7.55 -12.30
N VAL A 134 0.89 7.46 -13.04
CA VAL A 134 1.04 6.46 -14.12
C VAL A 134 1.00 5.04 -13.58
N ALA A 135 1.67 4.76 -12.47
CA ALA A 135 1.61 3.44 -11.83
C ALA A 135 0.20 3.11 -11.33
N ASP A 136 -0.56 4.10 -10.86
CA ASP A 136 -1.91 3.99 -10.33
C ASP A 136 -3.01 3.96 -11.39
N HIS A 137 -2.79 4.47 -12.59
CA HIS A 137 -3.78 4.43 -13.68
C HIS A 137 -3.41 3.47 -14.81
N GLY A 138 -2.15 3.05 -14.91
CA GLY A 138 -1.71 2.06 -15.91
C GLY A 138 -1.83 2.58 -17.34
N ASP A 139 -1.74 3.89 -17.53
CA ASP A 139 -1.81 4.52 -18.86
C ASP A 139 -0.57 4.11 -19.67
N LEU A 140 -0.76 3.18 -20.61
CA LEU A 140 0.33 2.59 -21.40
C LEU A 140 1.08 3.64 -22.24
N THR A 141 0.37 4.67 -22.72
CA THR A 141 0.99 5.76 -23.45
C THR A 141 1.95 6.50 -22.54
N LEU A 142 1.54 6.85 -21.32
CA LEU A 142 2.44 7.54 -20.38
C LEU A 142 3.57 6.65 -19.87
N ILE A 143 3.29 5.37 -19.62
CA ILE A 143 4.30 4.36 -19.26
C ILE A 143 5.43 4.34 -20.29
N SER A 144 5.09 4.35 -21.58
CA SER A 144 6.08 4.31 -22.66
C SER A 144 6.93 5.59 -22.77
N LEU A 145 6.38 6.73 -22.35
CA LEU A 145 7.05 8.03 -22.40
C LEU A 145 7.98 8.27 -21.21
N LEU A 146 7.66 7.71 -20.04
CA LEU A 146 8.41 7.93 -18.80
C LEU A 146 9.93 7.68 -18.92
N PRO A 147 10.42 6.60 -19.57
CA PRO A 147 11.86 6.41 -19.78
C PRO A 147 12.51 7.55 -20.60
N ASN A 148 11.80 8.10 -21.57
CA ASN A 148 12.31 9.20 -22.41
C ASN A 148 12.32 10.53 -21.65
N ILE A 149 11.31 10.78 -20.81
CA ILE A 149 11.30 11.92 -19.88
C ILE A 149 12.46 11.78 -18.89
N HIS A 150 12.62 10.59 -18.30
CA HIS A 150 13.67 10.29 -17.31
C HIS A 150 15.08 10.55 -17.83
N LYS A 151 15.36 10.21 -19.09
CA LYS A 151 16.64 10.47 -19.76
C LYS A 151 16.97 11.96 -19.91
N LYS A 152 15.97 12.84 -19.91
CA LYS A 152 16.15 14.29 -20.04
C LYS A 152 16.20 15.03 -18.70
N LEU A 153 15.94 14.35 -17.58
CA LEU A 153 16.04 14.94 -16.26
C LEU A 153 17.48 15.33 -15.95
N ALA A 154 17.66 16.39 -15.13
CA ALA A 154 18.95 16.69 -14.54
C ALA A 154 19.50 15.46 -13.79
N ALA A 155 20.82 15.22 -13.85
CA ALA A 155 21.43 13.98 -13.36
C ALA A 155 21.11 13.66 -11.88
N ALA A 156 21.03 14.69 -11.03
CA ALA A 156 20.65 14.54 -9.62
C ALA A 156 19.21 14.00 -9.48
N VAL A 157 18.26 14.58 -10.23
CA VAL A 157 16.85 14.18 -10.25
C VAL A 157 16.71 12.78 -10.84
N ALA A 158 17.40 12.48 -11.95
CA ALA A 158 17.38 11.15 -12.58
C ALA A 158 17.84 10.05 -11.62
N ARG A 159 18.87 10.31 -10.81
CA ARG A 159 19.36 9.37 -9.79
C ARG A 159 18.31 9.11 -8.71
N GLU A 160 17.65 10.15 -8.22
CA GLU A 160 16.61 10.02 -7.19
C GLU A 160 15.36 9.31 -7.70
N THR A 161 14.96 9.55 -8.94
CA THR A 161 13.71 9.05 -9.52
C THR A 161 13.82 7.68 -10.16
N ARG A 162 15.03 7.12 -10.32
CA ARG A 162 15.26 5.78 -10.89
C ARG A 162 14.42 4.66 -10.26
N PRO A 163 14.20 4.60 -8.93
CA PRO A 163 13.33 3.58 -8.33
C PRO A 163 11.88 3.67 -8.82
N LEU A 164 11.38 4.86 -9.15
CA LEU A 164 10.01 5.05 -9.63
C LEU A 164 9.80 4.41 -11.00
N ILE A 165 10.76 4.57 -11.92
CA ILE A 165 10.70 3.89 -13.23
C ILE A 165 10.64 2.37 -13.09
N ARG A 166 11.35 1.81 -12.11
CA ARG A 166 11.24 0.37 -11.80
C ARG A 166 9.84 0.04 -11.30
N GLY A 167 9.34 0.84 -10.34
CA GLY A 167 8.02 0.59 -9.79
C GLY A 167 6.90 0.67 -10.83
N VAL A 168 7.00 1.61 -11.77
CA VAL A 168 6.08 1.74 -12.90
C VAL A 168 6.16 0.50 -13.81
N ALA A 169 7.37 0.05 -14.15
CA ALA A 169 7.53 -1.17 -14.96
C ALA A 169 6.85 -2.38 -14.28
N LEU A 170 7.03 -2.54 -12.97
CA LEU A 170 6.33 -3.62 -12.26
C LEU A 170 4.80 -3.42 -12.26
N ALA A 171 4.33 -2.21 -11.95
CA ALA A 171 2.90 -1.90 -11.91
C ALA A 171 2.21 -2.06 -13.28
N SER A 172 2.95 -1.91 -14.37
CA SER A 172 2.46 -2.13 -15.74
C SER A 172 2.56 -3.57 -16.23
N GLY A 173 3.04 -4.49 -15.39
CA GLY A 173 3.23 -5.89 -15.76
C GLY A 173 4.54 -6.22 -16.48
N ASP A 174 5.43 -5.24 -16.69
CA ASP A 174 6.76 -5.44 -17.30
C ASP A 174 7.74 -6.06 -16.28
N ARG A 175 7.56 -7.36 -16.02
CA ARG A 175 8.38 -8.13 -15.06
C ARG A 175 9.85 -8.15 -15.48
N ASP A 176 10.12 -8.37 -16.76
CA ASP A 176 11.49 -8.48 -17.27
C ASP A 176 12.20 -7.13 -17.22
N GLY A 177 11.54 -6.05 -17.64
CA GLY A 177 12.10 -4.72 -17.54
C GLY A 177 12.20 -4.23 -16.10
N TYR A 178 11.34 -4.68 -15.18
CA TYR A 178 11.52 -4.46 -13.75
C TYR A 178 12.78 -5.16 -13.22
N ARG A 179 12.97 -6.44 -13.54
CA ARG A 179 14.14 -7.25 -13.15
C ARG A 179 15.44 -6.64 -13.68
N GLN A 180 15.53 -6.38 -14.98
CA GLN A 180 16.71 -5.81 -15.62
C GLN A 180 17.12 -4.48 -14.96
N LYS A 181 16.15 -3.58 -14.70
CA LYS A 181 16.42 -2.29 -14.07
C LYS A 181 16.79 -2.43 -12.59
N SER A 182 16.39 -3.52 -11.93
CA SER A 182 16.64 -3.79 -10.51
C SER A 182 17.97 -4.52 -10.25
N ALA A 183 18.56 -5.15 -11.26
CA ALA A 183 19.83 -5.87 -11.16
C ALA A 183 20.98 -5.03 -10.57
N VAL A 184 20.98 -3.71 -10.80
CA VAL A 184 21.98 -2.78 -10.25
C VAL A 184 21.85 -2.54 -8.73
N THR A 185 20.88 -3.19 -8.07
CA THR A 185 20.66 -3.10 -6.61
C THR A 185 20.77 -4.43 -5.90
N LEU A 186 21.41 -5.42 -6.54
CA LEU A 186 21.68 -6.69 -5.91
C LEU A 186 22.90 -6.59 -4.98
N ALA A 187 22.74 -7.02 -3.73
CA ALA A 187 23.79 -7.21 -2.74
C ALA A 187 24.26 -8.69 -2.72
N ASP A 188 25.34 -9.02 -2.03
CA ASP A 188 25.85 -10.41 -2.03
C ASP A 188 24.85 -11.43 -1.48
N GLY A 189 24.10 -11.05 -0.43
CA GLY A 189 23.00 -11.86 0.11
C GLY A 189 21.80 -12.03 -0.84
N ASP A 190 21.75 -11.29 -1.96
CA ASP A 190 20.77 -11.52 -3.02
C ASP A 190 21.10 -12.74 -3.86
N ARG A 191 22.39 -13.08 -4.09
CA ARG A 191 22.76 -14.17 -5.01
C ARG A 191 22.27 -15.53 -4.52
N SER A 192 22.55 -15.86 -3.25
CA SER A 192 22.08 -17.13 -2.68
C SER A 192 20.55 -17.21 -2.56
N PHE A 193 19.88 -16.06 -2.45
CA PHE A 193 18.42 -16.00 -2.45
C PHE A 193 17.86 -16.19 -3.85
N GLU A 194 18.45 -15.54 -4.85
CA GLU A 194 18.14 -15.70 -6.27
C GLU A 194 18.28 -17.17 -6.70
N GLU A 195 19.41 -17.81 -6.40
CA GLU A 195 19.64 -19.25 -6.63
C GLU A 195 18.55 -20.10 -5.99
N PHE A 196 18.07 -19.72 -4.80
CA PHE A 196 17.04 -20.45 -4.10
C PHE A 196 15.65 -20.28 -4.70
N VAL A 197 15.30 -19.13 -5.27
CA VAL A 197 13.93 -18.84 -5.79
C VAL A 197 13.82 -18.90 -7.32
N SER A 198 14.94 -18.96 -8.05
CA SER A 198 14.95 -18.93 -9.52
C SER A 198 14.19 -20.12 -10.12
N GLY A 199 13.32 -19.83 -11.09
CA GLY A 199 12.45 -20.78 -11.79
C GLY A 199 11.33 -21.41 -10.93
N LYS A 200 11.31 -21.18 -9.62
CA LYS A 200 10.41 -21.87 -8.69
C LYS A 200 9.02 -21.25 -8.65
N SER A 201 8.02 -22.11 -8.45
CA SER A 201 6.68 -21.68 -8.07
C SER A 201 6.65 -21.26 -6.60
N ILE A 202 5.99 -20.13 -6.31
CA ILE A 202 5.98 -19.50 -4.99
C ILE A 202 4.55 -19.27 -4.50
N ALA A 203 4.23 -19.85 -3.34
CA ALA A 203 3.04 -19.51 -2.55
C ALA A 203 3.38 -18.41 -1.55
N ILE A 204 2.63 -17.32 -1.57
CA ILE A 204 2.68 -16.27 -0.55
C ILE A 204 1.46 -16.43 0.34
N VAL A 205 1.65 -16.65 1.63
CA VAL A 205 0.55 -16.90 2.57
C VAL A 205 0.39 -15.72 3.52
N GLY A 206 -0.74 -15.03 3.38
CA GLY A 206 -1.16 -13.97 4.29
C GLY A 206 -1.66 -14.50 5.64
N PRO A 207 -1.86 -13.61 6.62
CA PRO A 207 -2.23 -13.98 7.98
C PRO A 207 -3.74 -14.14 8.19
N VAL A 208 -4.56 -14.03 7.14
CA VAL A 208 -6.03 -14.00 7.26
C VAL A 208 -6.61 -15.39 7.05
N ASN A 209 -7.52 -15.79 7.93
CA ASN A 209 -8.34 -16.97 7.68
C ASN A 209 -9.54 -16.56 6.81
N THR A 210 -9.46 -16.84 5.52
CA THR A 210 -10.50 -16.50 4.54
C THR A 210 -11.63 -17.54 4.49
N GLY A 211 -11.58 -18.58 5.34
CA GLY A 211 -12.51 -19.71 5.31
C GLY A 211 -12.26 -20.72 4.19
N VAL A 212 -11.21 -20.52 3.38
CA VAL A 212 -10.85 -21.41 2.27
C VAL A 212 -9.76 -22.38 2.70
N ASN A 213 -9.97 -23.67 2.44
CA ASN A 213 -8.99 -24.73 2.73
C ASN A 213 -7.88 -24.79 1.67
N ASN A 214 -7.02 -23.76 1.65
CA ASN A 214 -5.91 -23.66 0.68
C ASN A 214 -4.70 -24.54 1.01
N GLY A 215 -4.72 -25.28 2.13
CA GLY A 215 -3.50 -25.85 2.73
C GLY A 215 -2.74 -26.84 1.85
N GLU A 216 -3.45 -27.76 1.19
CA GLU A 216 -2.83 -28.72 0.27
C GLU A 216 -2.25 -28.03 -0.96
N GLU A 217 -2.96 -27.04 -1.52
CA GLU A 217 -2.48 -26.25 -2.65
C GLU A 217 -1.24 -25.43 -2.27
N ILE A 218 -1.23 -24.78 -1.09
CA ILE A 218 -0.08 -24.02 -0.61
C ILE A 218 1.17 -24.90 -0.51
N ASP A 219 1.03 -26.10 0.06
CA ASP A 219 2.15 -27.01 0.26
C ASP A 219 2.65 -27.66 -1.05
N SER A 220 1.88 -27.55 -2.16
CA SER A 220 2.28 -28.07 -3.47
C SER A 220 3.22 -27.14 -4.27
N PHE A 221 3.42 -25.89 -3.84
CA PHE A 221 4.39 -24.99 -4.48
C PHE A 221 5.83 -25.43 -4.17
N ASP A 222 6.82 -24.90 -4.88
CA ASP A 222 8.23 -25.20 -4.57
C ASP A 222 8.73 -24.41 -3.35
N VAL A 223 8.19 -23.21 -3.13
CA VAL A 223 8.56 -22.30 -2.04
C VAL A 223 7.31 -21.70 -1.40
N VAL A 224 7.24 -21.71 -0.08
CA VAL A 224 6.19 -21.06 0.72
C VAL A 224 6.77 -19.89 1.50
N ILE A 225 6.24 -18.69 1.24
CA ILE A 225 6.61 -17.44 1.90
C ILE A 225 5.51 -17.03 2.87
N ARG A 226 5.87 -16.66 4.10
CA ARG A 226 4.95 -16.11 5.11
C ARG A 226 5.39 -14.75 5.62
N PHE A 227 4.47 -14.03 6.26
CA PHE A 227 4.77 -12.80 6.99
C PHE A 227 4.94 -13.06 8.48
N ASN A 228 6.03 -12.58 9.06
CA ASN A 228 6.30 -12.62 10.49
C ASN A 228 6.15 -14.04 11.10
N HIS A 229 6.75 -15.05 10.45
CA HIS A 229 6.73 -16.44 10.90
C HIS A 229 7.25 -16.60 12.34
N HIS A 230 6.75 -17.63 13.02
CA HIS A 230 7.17 -17.99 14.36
C HIS A 230 7.09 -19.51 14.52
N ASP A 231 8.13 -20.13 15.07
CA ASP A 231 8.24 -21.60 15.20
C ASP A 231 7.07 -22.21 16.01
N LYS A 232 6.47 -21.43 16.92
CA LYS A 232 5.33 -21.85 17.76
C LYS A 232 3.97 -21.39 17.25
N ALA A 233 3.88 -20.87 16.03
CA ALA A 233 2.58 -20.50 15.46
C ALA A 233 1.78 -21.77 15.14
N GLN A 234 0.53 -21.82 15.61
CA GLN A 234 -0.37 -22.96 15.43
C GLN A 234 -1.41 -22.63 14.36
N TYR A 235 -0.98 -22.49 13.11
CA TYR A 235 -1.91 -22.29 12.01
C TYR A 235 -2.68 -23.59 11.71
N GLN A 236 -3.94 -23.46 11.29
CA GLN A 236 -4.71 -24.60 10.82
C GLN A 236 -4.14 -25.08 9.48
N SER A 237 -3.56 -26.27 9.47
CA SER A 237 -2.82 -26.81 8.31
C SER A 237 -3.68 -26.94 7.05
N ASN A 238 -4.96 -27.25 7.19
CA ASN A 238 -5.91 -27.32 6.08
C ASN A 238 -6.15 -25.96 5.39
N THR A 239 -5.96 -24.85 6.11
CA THR A 239 -6.20 -23.48 5.63
C THR A 239 -4.91 -22.84 5.16
N PHE A 240 -3.84 -23.02 5.93
CA PHE A 240 -2.60 -22.26 5.77
C PHE A 240 -1.44 -23.08 5.22
N GLY A 241 -1.58 -24.40 5.06
CA GLY A 241 -0.47 -25.31 4.76
C GLY A 241 0.41 -25.56 5.99
N LYS A 242 1.30 -26.54 5.90
CA LYS A 242 2.24 -26.95 6.96
C LYS A 242 3.63 -26.36 6.75
N ARG A 243 4.01 -26.06 5.50
CA ARG A 243 5.38 -25.63 5.17
C ARG A 243 5.55 -24.11 5.31
N SER A 244 6.77 -23.70 5.62
CA SER A 244 7.26 -22.33 5.48
C SER A 244 8.73 -22.41 5.11
N ASP A 245 9.13 -21.83 3.99
CA ASP A 245 10.51 -21.86 3.51
C ASP A 245 11.18 -20.49 3.69
N ILE A 246 10.41 -19.41 3.55
CA ILE A 246 10.87 -18.04 3.69
C ILE A 246 9.90 -17.26 4.58
N SER A 247 10.41 -16.34 5.39
CA SER A 247 9.57 -15.38 6.08
C SER A 247 10.05 -13.94 5.93
N TYR A 248 9.13 -13.06 5.54
CA TYR A 248 9.33 -11.61 5.52
C TYR A 248 8.89 -11.00 6.83
N TYR A 249 9.74 -10.17 7.43
CA TYR A 249 9.47 -9.57 8.73
C TYR A 249 9.41 -8.05 8.68
N THR A 250 8.43 -7.48 9.39
CA THR A 250 8.52 -6.07 9.80
C THR A 250 9.54 -5.92 10.92
N ASP A 251 10.17 -4.74 11.05
CA ASP A 251 11.19 -4.53 12.10
C ASP A 251 10.65 -4.83 13.51
N PRO A 252 9.45 -4.37 13.92
CA PRO A 252 8.92 -4.67 15.24
C PRO A 252 8.63 -6.16 15.42
N ALA A 253 8.11 -6.83 14.39
CA ALA A 253 7.82 -8.25 14.46
C ALA A 253 9.11 -9.09 14.52
N PHE A 254 10.15 -8.77 13.74
CA PHE A 254 11.42 -9.49 13.83
C PHE A 254 12.00 -9.40 15.25
N ARG A 255 12.01 -8.20 15.84
CA ARG A 255 12.47 -8.00 17.22
C ARG A 255 11.62 -8.77 18.23
N LYS A 256 10.30 -8.71 18.12
CA LYS A 256 9.40 -9.37 19.06
C LYS A 256 9.43 -10.90 18.94
N VAL A 257 9.39 -11.38 17.70
CA VAL A 257 9.10 -12.79 17.36
C VAL A 257 10.37 -13.61 17.20
N VAL A 258 11.46 -13.04 16.71
CA VAL A 258 12.73 -13.76 16.56
C VAL A 258 13.60 -13.53 17.79
N ILE A 259 13.87 -12.27 18.12
CA ILE A 259 14.77 -11.92 19.22
C ILE A 259 14.10 -12.17 20.58
N GLY A 260 12.89 -11.64 20.76
CA GLY A 260 12.17 -11.69 22.04
C GLY A 260 11.83 -13.11 22.53
N THR A 261 11.69 -14.07 21.61
CA THR A 261 11.40 -15.48 21.95
C THR A 261 12.60 -16.41 21.80
N LYS A 262 13.75 -15.89 21.32
CA LYS A 262 14.92 -16.69 20.93
C LYS A 262 14.57 -17.80 19.93
N SER A 263 13.74 -17.47 18.93
CA SER A 263 13.38 -18.39 17.85
C SER A 263 14.64 -18.88 17.12
N SER A 264 14.73 -20.18 16.82
CA SER A 264 15.81 -20.71 15.96
C SER A 264 15.51 -20.46 14.48
N LEU A 265 14.24 -20.17 14.16
CA LEU A 265 13.73 -20.10 12.79
C LEU A 265 13.95 -21.42 12.05
N SER A 266 13.87 -22.52 12.80
CA SER A 266 14.09 -23.87 12.29
C SER A 266 13.11 -24.18 11.16
N GLY A 267 13.62 -24.71 10.06
CA GLY A 267 12.84 -25.03 8.88
C GLY A 267 12.72 -23.90 7.86
N LEU A 268 13.10 -22.66 8.19
CA LEU A 268 13.22 -21.60 7.17
C LEU A 268 14.57 -21.70 6.46
N ALA A 269 14.55 -21.66 5.12
CA ALA A 269 15.74 -21.41 4.32
C ALA A 269 16.20 -19.95 4.47
N PHE A 270 15.24 -19.01 4.50
CA PHE A 270 15.53 -17.57 4.62
C PHE A 270 14.62 -16.83 5.61
N ALA A 271 15.24 -15.95 6.38
CA ALA A 271 14.58 -14.90 7.16
C ALA A 271 14.89 -13.53 6.53
N VAL A 272 13.85 -12.79 6.17
CA VAL A 272 13.96 -11.54 5.40
C VAL A 272 13.43 -10.35 6.21
N PRO A 273 14.19 -9.81 7.18
CA PRO A 273 13.83 -8.57 7.86
C PRO A 273 13.81 -7.35 6.93
N GLN A 274 13.02 -6.37 7.31
CA GLN A 274 12.80 -5.19 6.51
C GLN A 274 14.04 -4.31 6.37
N LYS A 275 14.92 -4.22 7.37
CA LYS A 275 16.13 -3.39 7.34
C LYS A 275 17.40 -4.21 7.57
N ALA A 276 18.49 -3.77 6.94
CA ALA A 276 19.81 -4.35 7.09
C ALA A 276 20.44 -4.10 8.49
N ASP A 277 20.11 -3.00 9.16
CA ASP A 277 20.63 -2.69 10.51
C ASP A 277 20.12 -3.67 11.59
N VAL A 278 18.90 -4.16 11.43
CA VAL A 278 18.34 -5.25 12.26
C VAL A 278 19.14 -6.54 12.06
N VAL A 279 19.62 -6.81 10.84
CA VAL A 279 20.46 -7.96 10.54
C VAL A 279 21.83 -7.79 11.18
N SER A 280 22.53 -6.70 10.88
CA SER A 280 23.92 -6.52 11.29
C SER A 280 24.11 -6.40 12.80
N SER A 281 23.16 -5.79 13.51
CA SER A 281 23.25 -5.64 14.97
C SER A 281 23.02 -6.94 15.76
N GLN A 282 22.60 -8.02 15.10
CA GLN A 282 22.17 -9.26 15.76
C GLN A 282 22.86 -10.53 15.22
N LEU A 283 23.63 -10.41 14.13
CA LEU A 283 24.49 -11.49 13.64
C LEU A 283 25.51 -11.86 14.72
N GLY A 284 25.45 -13.11 15.20
CA GLY A 284 26.35 -13.66 16.23
C GLY A 284 25.75 -13.79 17.63
N VAL A 285 24.61 -13.15 17.91
CA VAL A 285 23.91 -13.28 19.22
C VAL A 285 22.92 -14.45 19.21
N LEU A 286 22.34 -14.73 18.04
CA LEU A 286 21.32 -15.76 17.86
C LEU A 286 21.88 -16.93 17.05
N LYS A 287 21.61 -18.16 17.52
CA LYS A 287 21.82 -19.39 16.74
C LYS A 287 20.66 -19.57 15.79
N LEU A 288 20.70 -18.83 14.67
CA LEU A 288 19.69 -18.93 13.62
C LEU A 288 20.10 -19.98 12.61
N GLU A 289 19.18 -20.88 12.27
CA GLU A 289 19.39 -21.89 11.21
C GLU A 289 19.16 -21.30 9.81
N ALA A 290 18.24 -20.34 9.72
CA ALA A 290 17.89 -19.67 8.47
C ALA A 290 18.98 -18.68 8.01
N LYS A 291 19.21 -18.59 6.70
CA LYS A 291 20.02 -17.51 6.12
C LYS A 291 19.29 -16.17 6.28
N ILE A 292 20.01 -15.11 6.58
CA ILE A 292 19.40 -13.78 6.78
C ILE A 292 19.78 -12.85 5.63
N ARG A 293 18.79 -12.13 5.11
CA ARG A 293 19.00 -11.04 4.16
C ARG A 293 18.03 -9.90 4.43
N SER A 294 18.37 -8.66 4.09
CA SER A 294 17.40 -7.57 4.15
C SER A 294 16.49 -7.57 2.92
N ALA A 295 15.19 -7.33 3.10
CA ALA A 295 14.29 -7.05 1.99
C ALA A 295 14.76 -5.81 1.21
N TYR A 296 14.66 -5.85 -0.12
CA TYR A 296 14.79 -4.65 -0.94
C TYR A 296 13.77 -3.60 -0.50
N ARG A 297 14.25 -2.38 -0.27
CA ARG A 297 13.41 -1.21 -0.03
C ARG A 297 13.55 -0.26 -1.20
N GLN A 298 12.45 -0.06 -1.91
CA GLN A 298 12.37 1.02 -2.87
C GLN A 298 12.48 2.36 -2.12
N SER A 299 13.52 3.14 -2.43
CA SER A 299 13.85 4.37 -1.70
C SER A 299 12.90 5.53 -1.98
N ASN A 300 12.12 5.42 -3.06
CA ASN A 300 11.00 6.26 -3.48
C ASN A 300 9.88 5.36 -4.00
N SER A 301 8.67 5.58 -3.51
CA SER A 301 7.53 4.72 -3.78
C SER A 301 6.75 5.20 -5.00
N VAL A 302 6.20 4.26 -5.77
CA VAL A 302 5.21 4.57 -6.82
C VAL A 302 3.78 4.66 -6.30
N PHE A 303 3.57 4.43 -5.00
CA PHE A 303 2.30 4.70 -4.36
C PHE A 303 2.19 6.18 -4.05
N PHE A 304 1.00 6.73 -4.19
CA PHE A 304 0.73 8.18 -4.16
C PHE A 304 1.22 8.91 -2.91
N LYS A 305 1.04 8.36 -1.71
CA LYS A 305 1.49 9.02 -0.46
C LYS A 305 2.70 8.39 0.20
N SER A 306 2.77 7.06 0.22
CA SER A 306 3.69 6.39 1.13
C SER A 306 4.18 5.07 0.57
N HIS A 307 4.01 3.93 1.23
CA HIS A 307 4.64 2.67 0.80
C HIS A 307 3.61 1.55 0.76
N GLY A 308 3.87 0.53 -0.07
CA GLY A 308 2.96 -0.59 -0.19
C GLY A 308 2.70 -1.31 1.15
N ASN A 309 1.61 -2.06 1.21
CA ASN A 309 1.38 -3.02 2.28
C ASN A 309 2.40 -4.17 2.19
N ALA A 310 2.33 -5.11 3.13
CA ALA A 310 3.30 -6.20 3.26
C ALA A 310 3.44 -7.02 1.95
N LEU A 311 2.32 -7.34 1.30
CA LEU A 311 2.29 -8.05 0.02
C LEU A 311 3.09 -7.28 -1.05
N GLN A 312 2.74 -6.03 -1.30
CA GLN A 312 3.32 -5.21 -2.37
C GLN A 312 4.80 -4.99 -2.15
N ARG A 313 5.21 -4.71 -0.89
CA ARG A 313 6.61 -4.53 -0.54
C ARG A 313 7.44 -5.80 -0.74
N MET A 314 6.85 -6.97 -0.49
CA MET A 314 7.50 -8.24 -0.76
C MET A 314 7.52 -8.55 -2.26
N LEU A 315 6.48 -8.21 -3.03
CA LEU A 315 6.50 -8.33 -4.49
C LEU A 315 7.60 -7.47 -5.13
N PHE A 316 7.83 -6.26 -4.61
CA PHE A 316 8.99 -5.43 -4.99
C PHE A 316 10.36 -6.04 -4.62
N ASP A 317 10.45 -6.98 -3.69
CA ASP A 317 11.73 -7.67 -3.41
C ASP A 317 11.86 -8.92 -4.27
N LEU A 318 10.80 -9.73 -4.28
CA LEU A 318 10.75 -11.05 -4.89
C LEU A 318 10.83 -11.01 -6.41
N LEU A 319 10.09 -10.10 -7.06
CA LEU A 319 10.00 -10.03 -8.52
C LEU A 319 11.23 -9.36 -9.17
N ARG A 320 12.25 -9.02 -8.37
CA ARG A 320 13.57 -8.65 -8.90
C ARG A 320 14.37 -9.85 -9.37
N PHE A 321 13.92 -11.07 -9.04
CA PHE A 321 14.56 -12.33 -9.40
C PHE A 321 13.73 -13.06 -10.46
N ASP A 322 14.33 -14.02 -11.14
CA ASP A 322 13.65 -14.85 -12.13
C ASP A 322 12.81 -15.96 -11.49
N VAL A 323 11.77 -15.59 -10.75
CA VAL A 323 10.84 -16.55 -10.14
C VAL A 323 9.90 -17.14 -11.20
N GLY A 324 9.40 -18.35 -10.97
CA GLY A 324 8.38 -18.98 -11.82
C GLY A 324 6.99 -18.38 -11.60
N ALA A 325 6.01 -19.22 -11.28
CA ALA A 325 4.67 -18.78 -10.91
C ALA A 325 4.62 -18.21 -9.49
N VAL A 326 3.85 -17.15 -9.26
CA VAL A 326 3.63 -16.58 -7.93
C VAL A 326 2.13 -16.54 -7.64
N LYS A 327 1.70 -17.09 -6.51
CA LYS A 327 0.30 -17.06 -6.06
C LYS A 327 0.18 -16.54 -4.64
N ALA A 328 -0.72 -15.59 -4.41
CA ALA A 328 -1.04 -15.09 -3.06
C ALA A 328 -2.31 -15.73 -2.49
N PHE A 329 -2.21 -16.22 -1.26
CA PHE A 329 -3.26 -16.90 -0.50
C PHE A 329 -3.54 -16.16 0.80
N ASN A 330 -4.74 -16.32 1.35
CA ASN A 330 -5.07 -15.91 2.72
C ASN A 330 -4.87 -14.41 2.95
N MET A 331 -5.30 -13.61 1.97
CA MET A 331 -5.26 -12.16 1.97
C MET A 331 -6.60 -11.58 1.54
N ASP A 332 -6.97 -10.47 2.14
CA ASP A 332 -8.27 -9.83 1.89
C ASP A 332 -8.19 -8.30 1.84
N MET A 333 -6.97 -7.75 1.75
CA MET A 333 -6.74 -6.31 1.66
C MET A 333 -7.40 -5.54 2.80
N TRP A 334 -7.31 -6.03 4.05
CA TRP A 334 -7.88 -5.41 5.26
C TRP A 334 -9.40 -5.53 5.42
N LEU A 335 -10.07 -6.40 4.68
CA LEU A 335 -11.52 -6.62 4.82
C LEU A 335 -11.90 -7.61 5.94
N SER A 336 -10.94 -8.06 6.74
CA SER A 336 -11.18 -8.82 7.97
C SER A 336 -9.98 -8.73 8.92
N SER A 337 -10.11 -9.37 10.08
CA SER A 337 -9.03 -9.44 11.07
C SER A 337 -8.08 -10.60 10.80
N HIS A 338 -6.81 -10.46 11.19
CA HIS A 338 -5.86 -11.56 11.18
C HIS A 338 -6.36 -12.76 12.01
N ASP A 339 -5.96 -13.97 11.61
CA ASP A 339 -6.20 -15.19 12.36
C ASP A 339 -5.75 -15.06 13.82
N ARG A 340 -6.50 -15.64 14.75
CA ARG A 340 -6.22 -15.54 16.19
C ARG A 340 -4.85 -16.11 16.57
N ASN A 341 -4.32 -17.05 15.79
CA ASN A 341 -3.01 -17.66 16.01
C ASN A 341 -1.86 -16.84 15.39
N TYR A 342 -2.17 -15.74 14.68
CA TYR A 342 -1.18 -14.81 14.16
C TYR A 342 -0.56 -13.96 15.29
N ARG A 343 0.65 -14.34 15.74
CA ARG A 343 1.33 -13.73 16.89
C ARG A 343 1.75 -12.26 16.70
N ALA A 344 1.88 -11.82 15.45
CA ALA A 344 2.17 -10.43 15.10
C ALA A 344 0.88 -9.57 14.95
N ARG A 345 -0.29 -10.10 15.32
CA ARG A 345 -1.56 -9.37 15.33
C ARG A 345 -1.48 -8.15 16.25
N ARG A 346 -1.99 -7.03 15.76
CA ARG A 346 -2.23 -5.82 16.56
C ARG A 346 -3.60 -5.93 17.24
N SER A 347 -3.69 -5.47 18.48
CA SER A 347 -4.92 -5.48 19.26
C SER A 347 -5.89 -4.35 18.88
N LYS A 348 -5.38 -3.26 18.30
CA LYS A 348 -6.17 -2.10 17.88
C LYS A 348 -5.85 -1.75 16.43
N LEU A 349 -6.89 -1.33 15.71
CA LEU A 349 -6.73 -0.66 14.43
C LEU A 349 -6.05 0.69 14.65
N ASP A 350 -5.14 1.04 13.76
CA ASP A 350 -4.45 2.32 13.75
C ASP A 350 -4.75 3.02 12.42
N PRO A 351 -5.64 4.04 12.38
CA PRO A 351 -5.99 4.75 11.15
C PRO A 351 -4.80 5.34 10.41
N HIS A 352 -3.69 5.64 11.11
CA HIS A 352 -2.46 6.09 10.44
C HIS A 352 -1.94 5.07 9.42
N MET A 353 -2.24 3.78 9.60
CA MET A 353 -1.87 2.74 8.65
C MET A 353 -2.56 2.91 7.29
N PHE A 354 -3.76 3.49 7.25
CA PHE A 354 -4.49 3.72 6.01
C PHE A 354 -3.93 4.90 5.21
N ILE A 355 -3.38 5.90 5.88
CA ILE A 355 -2.59 6.96 5.23
C ILE A 355 -1.22 6.43 4.79
N HIS A 356 -0.52 5.75 5.70
CA HIS A 356 0.86 5.28 5.48
C HIS A 356 0.97 4.17 4.46
N HIS A 357 -0.12 3.46 4.16
CA HIS A 357 -0.12 2.49 3.09
C HIS A 357 -0.83 2.99 1.85
N ASP A 358 -1.82 3.87 1.95
CA ASP A 358 -2.69 4.25 0.84
C ASP A 358 -3.39 3.03 0.23
N LEU A 359 -4.59 2.76 0.75
CA LEU A 359 -5.35 1.57 0.44
C LEU A 359 -5.72 1.49 -1.05
N ILE A 360 -5.95 2.63 -1.70
CA ILE A 360 -6.39 2.72 -3.09
C ILE A 360 -5.23 2.33 -4.02
N SER A 361 -4.05 2.93 -3.84
CA SER A 361 -2.90 2.59 -4.69
C SER A 361 -2.44 1.14 -4.48
N ASN A 362 -2.52 0.60 -3.25
CA ASN A 362 -2.26 -0.84 -3.04
C ASN A 362 -3.25 -1.75 -3.74
N PHE A 363 -4.54 -1.40 -3.69
CA PHE A 363 -5.60 -2.14 -4.37
C PHE A 363 -5.39 -2.12 -5.88
N ARG A 364 -5.20 -0.93 -6.47
CA ARG A 364 -4.90 -0.72 -7.89
C ARG A 364 -3.68 -1.52 -8.34
N PHE A 365 -2.58 -1.42 -7.60
CA PHE A 365 -1.34 -2.13 -7.90
C PHE A 365 -1.55 -3.65 -7.93
N THR A 366 -2.14 -4.23 -6.88
CA THR A 366 -2.38 -5.68 -6.84
C THR A 366 -3.35 -6.13 -7.93
N LYS A 367 -4.42 -5.38 -8.17
CA LYS A 367 -5.38 -5.64 -9.25
C LYS A 367 -4.69 -5.70 -10.62
N ARG A 368 -3.76 -4.77 -10.89
CA ARG A 368 -2.98 -4.77 -12.14
C ARG A 368 -2.03 -5.94 -12.25
N LEU A 369 -1.32 -6.31 -11.18
CA LEU A 369 -0.41 -7.45 -11.24
C LEU A 369 -1.17 -8.75 -11.57
N VAL A 370 -2.38 -8.91 -11.04
CA VAL A 370 -3.26 -10.03 -11.40
C VAL A 370 -3.75 -9.92 -12.84
N ALA A 371 -4.23 -8.75 -13.25
CA ALA A 371 -4.75 -8.55 -14.61
C ALA A 371 -3.68 -8.76 -15.70
N ASN A 372 -2.42 -8.46 -15.42
CA ASN A 372 -1.28 -8.67 -16.32
C ASN A 372 -0.63 -10.05 -16.17
N GLY A 373 -1.19 -10.96 -15.37
CA GLY A 373 -0.66 -12.30 -15.17
C GLY A 373 0.70 -12.37 -14.45
N VAL A 374 1.13 -11.29 -13.79
CA VAL A 374 2.39 -11.26 -13.03
C VAL A 374 2.29 -12.14 -11.79
N ILE A 375 1.13 -12.13 -11.14
CA ILE A 375 0.80 -13.02 -10.03
C ILE A 375 -0.62 -13.58 -10.23
N THR A 376 -0.90 -14.70 -9.57
CA THR A 376 -2.26 -15.19 -9.35
C THR A 376 -2.63 -15.04 -7.88
N VAL A 377 -3.90 -15.21 -7.55
CA VAL A 377 -4.42 -15.08 -6.18
C VAL A 377 -5.45 -16.17 -5.88
N ASP A 378 -5.71 -16.42 -4.61
CA ASP A 378 -6.79 -17.30 -4.19
C ASP A 378 -8.18 -16.74 -4.54
N ARG A 379 -9.21 -17.57 -4.35
CA ARG A 379 -10.60 -17.20 -4.70
C ARG A 379 -11.06 -15.94 -3.97
N THR A 380 -10.71 -15.78 -2.69
CA THR A 380 -11.16 -14.67 -1.87
C THR A 380 -10.57 -13.36 -2.35
N LEU A 381 -9.24 -13.30 -2.52
CA LEU A 381 -8.59 -12.10 -3.02
C LEU A 381 -8.99 -11.80 -4.47
N ALA A 382 -9.20 -12.82 -5.32
CA ALA A 382 -9.72 -12.61 -6.68
C ALA A 382 -11.07 -11.88 -6.67
N GLN A 383 -12.01 -12.32 -5.83
CA GLN A 383 -13.33 -11.69 -5.69
C GLN A 383 -13.23 -10.23 -5.22
N ILE A 384 -12.30 -9.92 -4.31
CA ILE A 384 -12.06 -8.56 -3.83
C ILE A 384 -11.49 -7.69 -4.96
N LEU A 385 -10.55 -8.19 -5.74
CA LEU A 385 -9.96 -7.41 -6.84
C LEU A 385 -10.92 -7.18 -8.01
N LEU A 386 -11.99 -7.97 -8.13
CA LEU A 386 -13.03 -7.77 -9.15
C LEU A 386 -13.94 -6.57 -8.85
N VAL A 387 -14.11 -6.16 -7.59
CA VAL A 387 -15.00 -5.04 -7.26
C VAL A 387 -14.46 -3.69 -7.73
N LYS A 388 -15.33 -2.68 -7.81
CA LYS A 388 -14.92 -1.30 -8.07
C LYS A 388 -14.20 -0.74 -6.83
N GLU A 389 -13.33 0.23 -7.05
CA GLU A 389 -12.54 0.86 -5.98
C GLU A 389 -13.43 1.50 -4.90
N PHE A 390 -14.49 2.19 -5.34
CA PHE A 390 -15.48 2.77 -4.44
C PHE A 390 -16.11 1.71 -3.52
N ASP A 391 -16.58 0.60 -4.10
CA ASP A 391 -17.19 -0.49 -3.32
C ASP A 391 -16.21 -1.10 -2.30
N TYR A 392 -14.92 -1.20 -2.66
CA TYR A 392 -13.88 -1.65 -1.75
C TYR A 392 -13.69 -0.68 -0.57
N ILE A 393 -13.68 0.63 -0.84
CA ILE A 393 -13.56 1.66 0.21
C ILE A 393 -14.79 1.70 1.13
N VAL A 394 -16.00 1.58 0.56
CA VAL A 394 -17.23 1.50 1.36
C VAL A 394 -17.18 0.31 2.33
N ARG A 395 -16.73 -0.87 1.87
CA ARG A 395 -16.58 -2.05 2.73
C ARG A 395 -15.56 -1.83 3.85
N LEU A 396 -14.46 -1.14 3.57
CA LEU A 396 -13.47 -0.80 4.59
C LEU A 396 -14.05 0.17 5.63
N GLU A 397 -14.81 1.18 5.20
CA GLU A 397 -15.43 2.13 6.12
C GLU A 397 -16.48 1.47 7.01
N LEU A 398 -17.35 0.62 6.44
CA LEU A 398 -18.33 -0.12 7.23
C LEU A 398 -17.66 -1.01 8.28
N LEU A 399 -16.59 -1.71 7.90
CA LEU A 399 -15.90 -2.62 8.81
C LEU A 399 -15.14 -1.89 9.94
N HIS A 400 -14.43 -0.83 9.59
CA HIS A 400 -13.46 -0.20 10.48
C HIS A 400 -13.94 1.12 11.06
N GLY A 401 -14.76 1.86 10.31
CA GLY A 401 -15.19 3.21 10.66
C GLY A 401 -16.19 3.24 11.79
N GLU A 402 -17.20 2.37 11.77
CA GLU A 402 -18.19 2.27 12.87
C GLU A 402 -17.50 1.90 14.18
N THR A 403 -16.74 0.80 14.18
CA THR A 403 -15.97 0.34 15.35
C THR A 403 -15.04 1.43 15.89
N PHE A 404 -14.37 2.18 15.00
CA PHE A 404 -13.48 3.26 15.41
C PHE A 404 -14.24 4.42 16.06
N ARG A 405 -15.35 4.87 15.46
CA ARG A 405 -16.15 5.99 15.98
C ARG A 405 -16.79 5.67 17.32
N ASP A 406 -17.33 4.46 17.48
CA ASP A 406 -17.90 3.99 18.76
C ASP A 406 -16.86 3.95 19.88
N SER A 407 -15.60 3.63 19.54
CA SER A 407 -14.51 3.62 20.52
C SER A 407 -14.11 5.03 20.98
N GLN A 408 -14.28 6.06 20.14
CA GLN A 408 -13.99 7.45 20.49
C GLN A 408 -15.07 8.00 21.41
N THR A 409 -16.35 7.83 21.05
CA THR A 409 -17.50 8.30 21.86
C THR A 409 -17.52 7.66 23.24
N SER A 410 -17.25 6.36 23.34
CA SER A 410 -17.18 5.63 24.62
C SER A 410 -16.00 6.05 25.50
N SER A 411 -14.96 6.64 24.91
CA SER A 411 -13.76 7.10 25.64
C SER A 411 -13.86 8.53 26.17
N GLY A 412 -14.97 9.24 25.89
CA GLY A 412 -15.17 10.63 26.29
C GLY A 412 -14.19 11.62 25.63
N LEU A 413 -13.65 11.24 24.46
CA LEU A 413 -12.76 12.06 23.63
C LEU A 413 -13.54 12.93 22.63
#